data_AF-A0A1Y2AV22-F1
#
_entry.id   AF-A0A1Y2AV22-F1
#
_cell.length_a   1.000
_cell.length_b   1.000
_cell.length_c   1.000
_cell.angle_alpha   90.00
_cell.angle_beta   90.00
_cell.angle_gamma   90.00
#
_symmetry.space_group_name_H-M   'P 1'
#
loop_
_entity.id
_entity.type
_entity.pdbx_description
1 polymer ?
#
loop_
_entity_poly.entity_id
_entity_poly.type
_entity_poly.pdbx_seq_one_letter_code
_entity_poly.pdbx_strand_id
1 'polypeptide(L)'
;MNSTDSTVIQQGGIVGTYSILSFISFCTVVTVARFIVTQEIPLQGKDLTLASIFSPINVLLLLGCVSLMTIYIVRAINCSISLDVGVGTLFTIEQFCLATCETCYIFFSFKRSSKLFKIVLGYWAHSFIWYLTVLSPICFYSTLIPSLWPAAMPSSTKYAVFMTEVVAGSCVAIIDCLFVWAYITFIRRTHIDGEAPNEEFSVVAHTGMMACCTVFLSTILYGASFAFADIRKHVVLVASSQAVLVVLPMIQFRMKVLLFKIRGMDSISIDVGTKNRILSGDGMDAKLFGVRRFSTQPVRYSVTNKTSTL
;
A
#
# COMPACT_ATOMS: atom_id res chain seq x y z
N MET A 1 -16.45 -36.73 25.54
CA MET A 1 -15.86 -35.38 25.40
C MET A 1 -16.90 -34.55 24.68
N ASN A 2 -17.51 -33.60 25.40
CA ASN A 2 -18.75 -32.96 24.98
C ASN A 2 -18.50 -31.96 23.85
N SER A 3 -19.43 -31.87 22.90
CA SER A 3 -19.34 -30.96 21.74
C SER A 3 -19.05 -29.50 22.16
N THR A 4 -19.55 -29.08 23.32
CA THR A 4 -19.36 -27.76 23.92
C THR A 4 -17.88 -27.44 24.18
N ASP A 5 -17.10 -28.37 24.73
CA ASP A 5 -15.69 -28.12 25.07
C ASP A 5 -14.84 -27.83 23.83
N SER A 6 -15.15 -28.49 22.72
CA SER A 6 -14.44 -28.30 21.45
C SER A 6 -14.66 -26.91 20.83
N THR A 7 -15.81 -26.30 21.07
CA THR A 7 -16.15 -24.97 20.53
C THR A 7 -15.44 -23.85 21.28
N VAL A 8 -15.36 -23.94 22.60
CA VAL A 8 -14.71 -22.94 23.47
C VAL A 8 -13.20 -22.88 23.18
N ILE A 9 -12.55 -24.05 23.10
CA ILE A 9 -11.10 -24.12 22.81
C ILE A 9 -10.78 -23.49 21.46
N GLN A 10 -11.61 -23.76 20.44
CA GLN A 10 -11.40 -23.23 19.10
C GLN A 10 -11.63 -21.72 19.03
N GLN A 11 -12.68 -21.22 19.69
CA GLN A 11 -12.96 -19.79 19.78
C GLN A 11 -11.78 -19.05 20.42
N GLY A 12 -11.24 -19.58 21.52
CA GLY A 12 -10.03 -19.04 22.16
C GLY A 12 -8.82 -19.00 21.20
N GLY A 13 -8.62 -20.04 20.40
CA GLY A 13 -7.55 -20.08 19.39
C GLY A 13 -7.68 -19.01 18.29
N ILE A 14 -8.91 -18.77 17.81
CA ILE A 14 -9.18 -17.75 16.78
C ILE A 14 -9.00 -16.33 17.34
N VAL A 15 -9.53 -16.06 18.53
CA VAL A 15 -9.34 -14.78 19.23
C VAL A 15 -7.85 -14.53 19.49
N GLY A 16 -7.12 -15.54 19.95
CA GLY A 16 -5.67 -15.47 20.13
C GLY A 16 -4.94 -15.14 18.83
N THR A 17 -5.34 -15.75 17.71
CA THR A 17 -4.78 -15.47 16.39
C THR A 17 -4.95 -14.00 15.99
N TYR A 18 -6.17 -13.47 16.04
CA TYR A 18 -6.41 -12.05 15.71
C TYR A 18 -5.73 -11.09 16.67
N SER A 19 -5.60 -11.45 17.95
CA SER A 19 -4.85 -10.67 18.93
C SER A 19 -3.37 -10.57 18.58
N ILE A 20 -2.75 -11.69 18.15
CA ILE A 20 -1.37 -11.72 17.66
C ILE A 20 -1.23 -10.86 16.40
N LEU A 21 -2.14 -10.99 15.42
CA LEU A 21 -2.12 -10.19 14.20
C LEU A 21 -2.27 -8.68 14.48
N SER A 22 -3.13 -8.31 15.43
CA SER A 22 -3.26 -6.93 15.91
C SER A 22 -1.95 -6.43 16.51
N PHE A 23 -1.30 -7.22 17.35
CA PHE A 23 -0.02 -6.85 17.95
C PHE A 23 1.09 -6.68 16.89
N ILE A 24 1.19 -7.59 15.92
CA ILE A 24 2.11 -7.47 14.79
C ILE A 24 1.85 -6.18 14.00
N SER A 25 0.58 -5.84 13.76
CA SER A 25 0.18 -4.62 13.07
C SER A 25 0.55 -3.37 13.86
N PHE A 26 0.34 -3.38 15.18
CA PHE A 26 0.78 -2.32 16.07
C PHE A 26 2.29 -2.10 16.01
N CYS A 27 3.09 -3.17 16.11
CA CYS A 27 4.54 -3.10 15.95
C CYS A 27 4.95 -2.52 14.58
N THR A 28 4.20 -2.84 13.54
CA THR A 28 4.42 -2.30 12.18
C THR A 28 4.13 -0.79 12.13
N VAL A 29 3.02 -0.32 12.71
CA VAL A 29 2.70 1.12 12.84
C VAL A 29 3.82 1.86 13.57
N VAL A 30 4.24 1.35 14.74
CA VAL A 30 5.32 1.96 15.55
C VAL A 30 6.63 2.02 14.76
N THR A 31 6.98 0.94 14.05
CA THR A 31 8.21 0.88 13.24
C THR A 31 8.18 1.89 12.09
N VAL A 32 7.05 1.99 11.38
CA VAL A 32 6.86 2.96 10.29
C VAL A 32 6.95 4.39 10.81
N ALA A 33 6.24 4.70 11.91
CA ALA A 33 6.25 6.02 12.53
C ALA A 33 7.66 6.41 13.00
N ARG A 34 8.36 5.49 13.69
CA ARG A 34 9.75 5.70 14.12
C ARG A 34 10.68 5.93 12.93
N PHE A 35 10.56 5.16 11.86
CA PHE A 35 11.38 5.36 10.66
C PHE A 35 11.15 6.74 10.04
N ILE A 36 9.89 7.19 9.93
CA ILE A 36 9.56 8.53 9.39
C ILE A 36 10.23 9.62 10.22
N VAL A 37 10.08 9.58 11.54
CA VAL A 37 10.56 10.64 12.44
C VAL A 37 12.09 10.64 12.56
N THR A 38 12.71 9.46 12.71
CA THR A 38 14.13 9.34 13.04
C THR A 38 15.06 9.26 11.83
N GLN A 39 14.58 8.76 10.70
CA GLN A 39 15.42 8.53 9.52
C GLN A 39 14.99 9.44 8.36
N GLU A 40 13.72 9.42 7.98
CA GLU A 40 13.26 10.09 6.75
C GLU A 40 13.35 11.61 6.83
N ILE A 41 12.89 12.24 7.91
CA ILE A 41 12.87 13.71 8.03
C ILE A 41 14.29 14.29 8.22
N PRO A 42 15.13 13.80 9.15
CA PRO A 42 16.44 14.39 9.39
C PRO A 42 17.37 14.31 8.17
N LEU A 43 17.36 13.18 7.46
CA LEU A 43 18.19 12.99 6.27
C LEU A 43 17.72 13.80 5.06
N GLN A 44 16.45 14.23 5.04
CA GLN A 44 15.97 15.19 4.03
C GLN A 44 16.36 16.64 4.35
N GLY A 45 16.98 16.90 5.51
CA GLY A 45 17.30 18.25 5.97
C GLY A 45 16.05 19.12 6.16
N LYS A 46 14.89 18.50 6.39
CA LYS A 46 13.62 19.20 6.60
C LYS A 46 13.37 19.40 8.08
N ASP A 47 12.77 20.53 8.42
CA ASP A 47 12.27 20.75 9.77
C ASP A 47 11.19 19.72 10.15
N LEU A 48 11.18 19.34 11.43
CA LEU A 48 10.17 18.47 12.04
C LEU A 48 8.83 19.21 12.14
N THR A 49 8.13 19.30 11.01
CA THR A 49 6.80 19.88 10.90
C THR A 49 5.77 18.79 10.66
N LEU A 50 4.52 18.98 11.09
CA LEU A 50 3.46 18.01 10.83
C LEU A 50 3.28 17.74 9.32
N ALA A 51 3.49 18.77 8.50
CA ALA A 51 3.45 18.64 7.04
C ALA A 51 4.57 17.73 6.48
N SER A 52 5.77 17.71 7.09
CA SER A 52 6.85 16.82 6.66
C SER A 52 6.63 15.38 7.11
N ILE A 53 6.03 15.17 8.29
CA ILE A 53 5.62 13.86 8.81
C ILE A 53 4.52 13.26 7.92
N PHE A 54 3.47 14.03 7.64
CA PHE A 54 2.29 13.60 6.88
C PHE A 54 2.44 13.82 5.37
N SER A 55 3.59 13.43 4.82
CA SER A 55 3.72 13.31 3.36
C SER A 55 2.64 12.34 2.85
N PRO A 56 2.09 12.51 1.63
CA PRO A 56 0.93 11.69 1.24
C PRO A 56 1.24 10.19 1.18
N ILE A 57 2.49 9.80 0.93
CA ILE A 57 2.89 8.38 0.97
C ILE A 57 2.92 7.86 2.42
N ASN A 58 3.32 8.71 3.37
CA ASN A 58 3.35 8.37 4.79
C ASN A 58 1.94 8.23 5.33
N VAL A 59 1.03 9.13 4.93
CA VAL A 59 -0.39 9.08 5.27
C VAL A 59 -1.00 7.77 4.78
N LEU A 60 -0.81 7.41 3.49
CA LEU A 60 -1.34 6.16 2.94
C LEU A 60 -0.82 4.94 3.70
N LEU A 61 0.49 4.87 3.97
CA LEU A 61 1.08 3.72 4.67
C LEU A 61 0.61 3.63 6.13
N LEU A 62 0.63 4.74 6.88
CA LEU A 62 0.19 4.77 8.28
C LEU A 62 -1.30 4.49 8.41
N LEU A 63 -2.13 5.11 7.56
CA LEU A 63 -3.58 4.91 7.56
C LEU A 63 -3.93 3.46 7.20
N GLY A 64 -3.25 2.87 6.23
CA GLY A 64 -3.39 1.44 5.92
C GLY A 64 -3.04 0.55 7.10
N CYS A 65 -1.89 0.77 7.75
CA CYS A 65 -1.48 -0.01 8.92
C CYS A 65 -2.44 0.14 10.12
N VAL A 66 -2.91 1.35 10.42
CA VAL A 66 -3.87 1.61 11.50
C VAL A 66 -5.23 0.97 11.19
N SER A 67 -5.68 1.03 9.94
CA SER A 67 -6.91 0.38 9.51
C SER A 67 -6.80 -1.13 9.67
N LEU A 68 -5.69 -1.74 9.25
CA LEU A 68 -5.46 -3.18 9.39
C LEU A 68 -5.38 -3.63 10.85
N MET A 69 -4.71 -2.86 11.71
CA MET A 69 -4.71 -3.08 13.16
C MET A 69 -6.14 -3.05 13.72
N THR A 70 -6.94 -2.07 13.30
CA THR A 70 -8.34 -1.92 13.77
C THR A 70 -9.21 -3.09 13.33
N ILE A 71 -9.05 -3.59 12.09
CA ILE A 71 -9.73 -4.81 11.60
C ILE A 71 -9.47 -5.98 12.55
N TYR A 72 -8.22 -6.22 12.94
CA TYR A 72 -7.90 -7.36 13.81
C TYR A 72 -8.40 -7.20 15.24
N ILE A 73 -8.38 -5.98 15.79
CA ILE A 73 -9.00 -5.70 17.10
C ILE A 73 -10.49 -6.00 17.06
N VAL A 74 -11.19 -5.47 16.05
CA VAL A 74 -12.62 -5.64 15.87
C VAL A 74 -12.98 -7.12 15.67
N ARG A 75 -12.21 -7.86 14.87
CA ARG A 75 -12.39 -9.31 14.70
C ARG A 75 -12.13 -10.10 15.96
N ALA A 76 -11.10 -9.77 16.74
CA ALA A 76 -10.84 -10.43 18.02
C ALA A 76 -12.02 -10.23 18.99
N ILE A 77 -12.57 -9.01 19.05
CA ILE A 77 -13.76 -8.70 19.85
C ILE A 77 -14.98 -9.47 19.33
N ASN A 78 -15.27 -9.44 18.02
CA ASN A 78 -16.39 -10.19 17.43
C ASN A 78 -16.30 -11.68 17.74
N CYS A 79 -15.14 -12.29 17.50
CA CYS A 79 -14.90 -13.71 17.77
C CYS A 79 -14.93 -14.05 19.27
N SER A 80 -14.72 -13.09 20.18
CA SER A 80 -14.88 -13.31 21.62
C SER A 80 -16.35 -13.42 22.05
N ILE A 81 -17.26 -12.82 21.27
CA ILE A 81 -18.71 -12.85 21.51
C ILE A 81 -19.33 -14.07 20.83
N SER A 82 -19.06 -14.26 19.53
CA SER A 82 -19.63 -15.33 18.70
C SER A 82 -18.71 -15.66 17.53
N LEU A 83 -18.67 -16.93 17.13
CA LEU A 83 -18.01 -17.35 15.90
C LEU A 83 -18.81 -16.99 14.64
N ASP A 84 -20.13 -16.85 14.75
CA ASP A 84 -20.98 -16.31 13.69
C ASP A 84 -20.95 -14.78 13.81
N VAL A 85 -20.22 -14.12 12.90
CA VAL A 85 -20.09 -12.66 12.89
C VAL A 85 -21.41 -12.08 12.39
N GLY A 86 -22.25 -11.65 13.32
CA GLY A 86 -23.50 -10.96 13.01
C GLY A 86 -23.24 -9.64 12.27
N VAL A 87 -24.16 -9.28 11.37
CA VAL A 87 -24.16 -7.95 10.74
C VAL A 87 -24.52 -6.93 11.84
N GLY A 88 -23.60 -6.05 12.18
CA GLY A 88 -23.75 -5.07 13.24
C GLY A 88 -22.64 -4.02 13.22
N THR A 89 -22.60 -3.14 14.23
CA THR A 89 -21.67 -2.00 14.26
C THR A 89 -20.21 -2.41 14.12
N LEU A 90 -19.79 -3.48 14.78
CA LEU A 90 -18.42 -3.99 14.67
C LEU A 90 -18.12 -4.47 13.25
N PHE A 91 -19.04 -5.18 12.60
CA PHE A 91 -18.91 -5.56 11.20
C PHE A 91 -18.81 -4.35 10.25
N THR A 92 -19.62 -3.30 10.47
CA THR A 92 -19.53 -2.06 9.69
C THR A 92 -18.18 -1.36 9.85
N ILE A 93 -17.64 -1.29 11.08
CA ILE A 93 -16.31 -0.72 11.34
C ILE A 93 -15.24 -1.54 10.62
N GLU A 94 -15.35 -2.87 10.68
CA GLU A 94 -14.44 -3.78 9.98
C GLU A 94 -14.42 -3.51 8.47
N GLN A 95 -15.60 -3.43 7.84
CA GLN A 95 -15.73 -3.16 6.40
C GLN A 95 -15.19 -1.78 6.02
N PHE A 96 -15.40 -0.76 6.87
CA PHE A 96 -14.85 0.58 6.64
C PHE A 96 -13.32 0.57 6.67
N CYS A 97 -12.74 -0.10 7.67
CA CYS A 97 -11.30 -0.23 7.78
C CYS A 97 -10.71 -1.07 6.63
N LEU A 98 -11.40 -2.12 6.18
CA LEU A 98 -10.97 -2.93 5.05
C LEU A 98 -10.94 -2.09 3.77
N ALA A 99 -12.02 -1.38 3.45
CA ALA A 99 -12.09 -0.49 2.29
C ALA A 99 -11.03 0.62 2.34
N THR A 100 -10.76 1.16 3.54
CA THR A 100 -9.68 2.13 3.76
C THR A 100 -8.30 1.51 3.50
N CYS A 101 -8.07 0.29 3.98
CA CYS A 101 -6.82 -0.44 3.78
C CYS A 101 -6.57 -0.72 2.29
N GLU A 102 -7.58 -1.22 1.57
CA GLU A 102 -7.52 -1.48 0.12
C GLU A 102 -7.27 -0.19 -0.67
N THR A 103 -7.96 0.89 -0.32
CA THR A 103 -7.74 2.22 -0.92
C THR A 103 -6.29 2.66 -0.70
N CYS A 104 -5.81 2.60 0.54
CA CYS A 104 -4.43 2.97 0.87
C CYS A 104 -3.41 2.13 0.10
N TYR A 105 -3.66 0.82 -0.03
CA TYR A 105 -2.85 -0.09 -0.80
C TYR A 105 -2.74 0.31 -2.27
N ILE A 106 -3.88 0.47 -2.95
CA ILE A 106 -3.91 0.79 -4.39
C ILE A 106 -3.27 2.14 -4.67
N PHE A 107 -3.60 3.17 -3.88
CA PHE A 107 -3.01 4.50 -4.04
C PHE A 107 -1.50 4.51 -3.75
N PHE A 108 -1.04 3.79 -2.73
CA PHE A 108 0.38 3.67 -2.43
C PHE A 108 1.13 3.00 -3.59
N SER A 109 0.63 1.86 -4.04
CA SER A 109 1.21 1.07 -5.14
C SER A 109 1.24 1.87 -6.43
N PHE A 110 0.12 2.51 -6.81
CA PHE A 110 0.09 3.37 -7.99
C PHE A 110 1.07 4.53 -7.89
N LYS A 111 1.07 5.26 -6.75
CA LYS A 111 1.93 6.44 -6.59
C LYS A 111 3.41 6.09 -6.71
N ARG A 112 3.82 4.95 -6.15
CA ARG A 112 5.20 4.44 -6.24
C ARG A 112 5.56 3.99 -7.67
N SER A 113 4.61 3.38 -8.38
CA SER A 113 4.85 2.80 -9.69
C SER A 113 4.51 3.71 -10.87
N SER A 114 3.91 4.87 -10.63
CA SER A 114 3.43 5.79 -11.68
C SER A 114 4.49 6.15 -12.73
N LYS A 115 5.73 6.45 -12.30
CA LYS A 115 6.84 6.77 -13.21
C LYS A 115 7.20 5.56 -14.08
N LEU A 116 7.28 4.37 -13.47
CA LEU A 116 7.55 3.12 -14.18
C LEU A 116 6.46 2.85 -15.23
N PHE A 117 5.19 3.02 -14.88
CA PHE A 117 4.08 2.80 -15.81
C PHE A 117 4.10 3.75 -17.00
N LYS A 118 4.45 5.03 -16.80
CA LYS A 118 4.60 5.99 -17.91
C LYS A 118 5.67 5.56 -18.92
N ILE A 119 6.79 5.03 -18.42
CA ILE A 119 7.92 4.61 -19.25
C ILE A 119 7.60 3.29 -19.97
N VAL A 120 6.99 2.34 -19.28
CA VAL A 120 6.81 0.98 -19.79
C VAL A 120 5.58 0.87 -20.70
N LEU A 121 4.43 1.37 -20.25
CA LEU A 121 3.14 1.20 -20.92
C LEU A 121 2.71 2.43 -21.75
N GLY A 122 3.44 3.53 -21.65
CA GLY A 122 3.11 4.79 -22.32
C GLY A 122 2.01 5.58 -21.61
N TYR A 123 1.69 6.75 -22.17
CA TYR A 123 0.80 7.74 -21.56
C TYR A 123 -0.67 7.27 -21.44
N TRP A 124 -1.17 6.56 -22.46
CA TRP A 124 -2.56 6.09 -22.52
C TRP A 124 -2.86 5.07 -21.42
N ALA A 125 -2.05 4.02 -21.32
CA ALA A 125 -2.21 2.98 -20.30
C ALA A 125 -2.00 3.54 -18.88
N HIS A 126 -1.03 4.44 -18.69
CA HIS A 126 -0.87 5.14 -17.40
C HIS A 126 -2.15 5.89 -17.00
N SER A 127 -2.76 6.62 -17.93
CA SER A 127 -3.99 7.39 -17.68
C SER A 127 -5.16 6.46 -17.34
N PHE A 128 -5.28 5.32 -18.03
CA PHE A 128 -6.28 4.31 -17.72
C PHE A 128 -6.12 3.74 -16.30
N ILE A 129 -4.91 3.33 -15.92
CA ILE A 129 -4.61 2.82 -14.57
C ILE A 129 -4.87 3.89 -13.50
N TRP A 130 -4.56 5.17 -13.80
CA TRP A 130 -4.89 6.28 -12.92
C TRP A 130 -6.39 6.40 -12.67
N TYR A 131 -7.22 6.36 -13.73
CA TYR A 131 -8.68 6.41 -13.57
C TYR A 131 -9.19 5.22 -12.75
N LEU A 132 -8.70 4.00 -13.00
CA LEU A 132 -9.05 2.83 -12.19
C LEU A 132 -8.69 3.02 -10.72
N THR A 133 -7.51 3.57 -10.43
CA THR A 133 -7.04 3.85 -9.06
C THR A 133 -7.90 4.90 -8.36
N VAL A 134 -8.31 5.96 -9.07
CA VAL A 134 -9.13 7.04 -8.52
C VAL A 134 -10.57 6.59 -8.29
N LEU A 135 -11.11 5.70 -9.13
CA LEU A 135 -12.47 5.19 -9.03
C LEU A 135 -12.60 3.97 -8.10
N SER A 136 -11.52 3.23 -7.83
CA SER A 136 -11.57 2.03 -7.01
C SER A 136 -12.13 2.21 -5.59
N PRO A 137 -11.98 3.36 -4.89
CA PRO A 137 -12.61 3.55 -3.59
C PRO A 137 -14.14 3.42 -3.66
N ILE A 138 -14.77 3.80 -4.76
CA ILE A 138 -16.23 3.64 -4.91
C ILE A 138 -16.61 2.16 -4.82
N CYS A 139 -15.84 1.28 -5.45
CA CYS A 139 -16.03 -0.16 -5.38
C CYS A 139 -15.79 -0.69 -3.96
N PHE A 140 -14.71 -0.27 -3.30
CA PHE A 140 -14.35 -0.76 -1.96
C PHE A 140 -15.35 -0.31 -0.90
N TYR A 141 -15.72 0.96 -0.89
CA TYR A 141 -16.70 1.51 0.06
C TYR A 141 -18.14 1.08 -0.24
N SER A 142 -18.42 0.49 -1.42
CA SER A 142 -19.76 -0.05 -1.72
C SER A 142 -20.16 -1.20 -0.78
N THR A 143 -19.20 -1.90 -0.16
CA THR A 143 -19.46 -2.96 0.84
C THR A 143 -20.09 -2.42 2.13
N LEU A 144 -19.95 -1.11 2.39
CA LEU A 144 -20.58 -0.48 3.55
C LEU A 144 -22.09 -0.35 3.42
N ILE A 145 -22.60 -0.15 2.20
CA ILE A 145 -24.03 0.05 1.94
C ILE A 145 -24.86 -1.11 2.53
N PRO A 146 -24.59 -2.39 2.20
CA PRO A 146 -25.36 -3.49 2.78
C PRO A 146 -25.07 -3.67 4.29
N SER A 147 -23.90 -3.30 4.79
CA SER A 147 -23.60 -3.38 6.23
C SER A 147 -24.42 -2.42 7.10
N LEU A 148 -24.92 -1.31 6.53
CA LEU A 148 -25.75 -0.31 7.20
C LEU A 148 -27.25 -0.61 7.13
N TRP A 149 -27.67 -1.58 6.30
CA TRP A 149 -29.08 -1.91 6.04
C TRP A 149 -29.77 -2.99 6.92
N PRO A 150 -29.16 -3.61 7.97
CA PRO A 150 -29.75 -4.80 8.61
C PRO A 150 -31.10 -4.57 9.30
N ALA A 151 -31.54 -3.32 9.50
CA ALA A 151 -32.84 -3.01 10.07
C ALA A 151 -34.04 -3.29 9.13
N ALA A 152 -33.83 -3.37 7.82
CA ALA A 152 -34.94 -3.43 6.85
C ALA A 152 -35.15 -4.80 6.19
N MET A 153 -34.12 -5.60 5.92
CA MET A 153 -34.24 -6.95 5.32
C MET A 153 -33.06 -7.89 5.68
N PRO A 154 -33.16 -8.76 6.70
CA PRO A 154 -32.02 -9.52 7.23
C PRO A 154 -31.43 -10.58 6.29
N SER A 155 -32.27 -11.27 5.49
CA SER A 155 -31.86 -12.39 4.64
C SER A 155 -31.20 -11.95 3.34
N SER A 156 -31.67 -10.87 2.71
CA SER A 156 -31.06 -10.30 1.51
C SER A 156 -29.71 -9.63 1.79
N THR A 157 -29.49 -9.18 3.03
CA THR A 157 -28.29 -8.44 3.43
C THR A 157 -27.02 -9.30 3.31
N LYS A 158 -27.05 -10.57 3.72
CA LYS A 158 -25.87 -11.47 3.64
C LYS A 158 -25.40 -11.68 2.19
N TYR A 159 -26.34 -11.88 1.27
CA TYR A 159 -26.02 -12.04 -0.15
C TYR A 159 -25.50 -10.74 -0.76
N ALA A 160 -26.11 -9.60 -0.43
CA ALA A 160 -25.66 -8.30 -0.91
C ALA A 160 -24.23 -7.97 -0.45
N VAL A 161 -23.91 -8.20 0.83
CA VAL A 161 -22.54 -8.09 1.37
C VAL A 161 -21.56 -8.91 0.54
N PHE A 162 -21.84 -10.20 0.37
CA PHE A 162 -20.98 -11.11 -0.38
C PHE A 162 -20.75 -10.63 -1.82
N MET A 163 -21.81 -10.21 -2.53
CA MET A 163 -21.66 -9.72 -3.91
C MET A 163 -20.84 -8.44 -3.98
N THR A 164 -21.01 -7.50 -3.03
CA THR A 164 -20.18 -6.29 -2.97
C THR A 164 -18.72 -6.60 -2.66
N GLU A 165 -18.45 -7.57 -1.77
CA GLU A 165 -17.08 -8.02 -1.46
C GLU A 165 -16.42 -8.68 -2.67
N VAL A 166 -17.16 -9.49 -3.44
CA VAL A 166 -16.67 -10.08 -4.70
C VAL A 166 -16.31 -8.98 -5.72
N VAL A 167 -17.14 -7.95 -5.85
CA VAL A 167 -16.86 -6.82 -6.76
C VAL A 167 -15.62 -6.04 -6.30
N ALA A 168 -15.51 -5.74 -5.00
CA ALA A 168 -14.35 -5.07 -4.42
C ALA A 168 -13.06 -5.89 -4.65
N GLY A 169 -13.07 -7.17 -4.28
CA GLY A 169 -11.93 -8.08 -4.45
C GLY A 169 -11.54 -8.27 -5.92
N SER A 170 -12.52 -8.34 -6.83
CA SER A 170 -12.26 -8.40 -8.28
C SER A 170 -11.63 -7.11 -8.79
N CYS A 171 -12.05 -5.95 -8.29
CA CYS A 171 -11.47 -4.66 -8.64
C CYS A 171 -10.00 -4.58 -8.22
N VAL A 172 -9.66 -4.98 -6.98
CA VAL A 172 -8.27 -5.08 -6.52
C VAL A 172 -7.47 -6.02 -7.42
N ALA A 173 -7.98 -7.24 -7.68
CA ALA A 173 -7.30 -8.24 -8.48
C ALA A 173 -7.02 -7.77 -9.93
N ILE A 174 -7.96 -7.06 -10.56
CA ILE A 174 -7.77 -6.49 -11.91
C ILE A 174 -6.65 -5.45 -11.89
N ILE A 175 -6.62 -4.56 -10.90
CA ILE A 175 -5.57 -3.54 -10.79
C ILE A 175 -4.21 -4.19 -10.54
N ASP A 176 -4.14 -5.21 -9.68
CA ASP A 176 -2.91 -5.94 -9.39
C ASP A 176 -2.41 -6.72 -10.62
N CYS A 177 -3.30 -7.30 -11.42
CA CYS A 177 -2.93 -7.89 -12.71
C CYS A 177 -2.26 -6.87 -13.63
N LEU A 178 -2.78 -5.64 -13.71
CA LEU A 178 -2.18 -4.56 -14.51
C LEU A 178 -0.82 -4.14 -13.95
N PHE A 179 -0.66 -4.07 -12.62
CA PHE A 179 0.61 -3.78 -11.98
C PHE A 179 1.65 -4.86 -12.26
N VAL A 180 1.30 -6.13 -12.04
CA VAL A 180 2.17 -7.28 -12.30
C VAL A 180 2.57 -7.33 -13.76
N TRP A 181 1.63 -7.12 -14.69
CA TRP A 181 1.94 -7.06 -16.11
C TRP A 181 2.95 -5.95 -16.42
N ALA A 182 2.80 -4.76 -15.85
CA ALA A 182 3.75 -3.67 -16.02
C ALA A 182 5.14 -4.00 -15.44
N TYR A 183 5.20 -4.61 -14.26
CA TYR A 183 6.47 -5.01 -13.62
C TYR A 183 7.20 -6.10 -14.41
N ILE A 184 6.48 -7.12 -14.89
CA ILE A 184 7.06 -8.17 -15.74
C ILE A 184 7.58 -7.56 -17.04
N THR A 185 6.80 -6.68 -17.67
CA THR A 185 7.22 -6.01 -18.91
C THR A 185 8.48 -5.17 -18.69
N PHE A 186 8.57 -4.45 -17.57
CA PHE A 186 9.77 -3.71 -17.18
C PHE A 186 10.99 -4.64 -17.07
N ILE A 187 10.88 -5.71 -16.27
CA ILE A 187 11.97 -6.67 -16.03
C ILE A 187 12.45 -7.31 -17.34
N ARG A 188 11.50 -7.70 -18.21
CA ARG A 188 11.82 -8.29 -19.52
C ARG A 188 12.59 -7.32 -20.41
N ARG A 189 12.17 -6.05 -20.50
CA ARG A 189 12.90 -5.03 -21.28
C ARG A 189 14.31 -4.81 -20.74
N THR A 190 14.46 -4.63 -19.43
CA THR A 190 15.80 -4.43 -18.84
C THR A 190 16.73 -5.63 -19.04
N HIS A 191 16.20 -6.86 -19.07
CA HIS A 191 17.02 -8.06 -19.25
C HIS A 191 17.35 -8.35 -20.73
N ILE A 192 16.42 -8.08 -21.65
CA ILE A 192 16.57 -8.40 -23.08
C ILE A 192 17.32 -7.30 -23.82
N ASP A 193 16.99 -6.03 -23.54
CA ASP A 193 17.48 -4.89 -24.31
C ASP A 193 18.83 -4.37 -23.80
N GLY A 194 19.35 -4.95 -22.71
CA GLY A 194 20.66 -4.59 -22.13
C GLY A 194 20.73 -3.18 -21.55
N GLU A 195 19.58 -2.51 -21.38
CA GLU A 195 19.51 -1.19 -20.77
C GLU A 195 19.97 -1.27 -19.31
N ALA A 196 20.85 -0.33 -18.89
CA ALA A 196 21.27 -0.23 -17.50
C ALA A 196 20.03 -0.02 -16.60
N PRO A 197 19.68 -0.98 -15.73
CA PRO A 197 18.43 -0.92 -14.99
C PRO A 197 18.49 0.23 -13.98
N ASN A 198 17.49 1.11 -14.01
CA ASN A 198 17.30 2.08 -12.95
C ASN A 198 16.98 1.32 -11.65
N GLU A 199 17.87 1.39 -10.66
CA GLU A 199 17.75 0.65 -9.40
C GLU A 199 16.45 0.96 -8.65
N GLU A 200 15.96 2.22 -8.69
CA GLU A 200 14.69 2.57 -8.07
C GLU A 200 13.53 1.79 -8.69
N PHE A 201 13.50 1.67 -10.02
CA PHE A 201 12.43 0.96 -10.73
C PHE A 201 12.53 -0.55 -10.52
N SER A 202 13.74 -1.10 -10.42
CA SER A 202 13.95 -2.51 -10.07
C SER A 202 13.38 -2.82 -8.68
N VAL A 203 13.67 -1.98 -7.67
CA VAL A 203 13.11 -2.13 -6.33
C VAL A 203 11.58 -2.07 -6.37
N VAL A 204 11.00 -1.08 -7.06
CA VAL A 204 9.53 -0.94 -7.18
C VAL A 204 8.92 -2.16 -7.85
N ALA A 205 9.51 -2.67 -8.93
CA ALA A 205 9.00 -3.83 -9.65
C ALA A 205 9.04 -5.10 -8.77
N HIS A 206 10.18 -5.42 -8.16
CA HIS A 206 10.31 -6.62 -7.33
C HIS A 206 9.42 -6.58 -6.08
N THR A 207 9.44 -5.47 -5.34
CA THR A 207 8.61 -5.33 -4.13
C THR A 207 7.13 -5.19 -4.45
N GLY A 208 6.79 -4.54 -5.56
CA GLY A 208 5.43 -4.43 -6.07
C GLY A 208 4.85 -5.79 -6.47
N MET A 209 5.61 -6.62 -7.19
CA MET A 209 5.19 -7.98 -7.52
C MET A 209 4.96 -8.82 -6.26
N MET A 210 5.87 -8.78 -5.28
CA MET A 210 5.68 -9.50 -4.01
C MET A 210 4.38 -9.07 -3.32
N ALA A 211 4.10 -7.75 -3.27
CA ALA A 211 2.86 -7.23 -2.69
C ALA A 211 1.61 -7.76 -3.42
N CYS A 212 1.60 -7.73 -4.76
CA CYS A 212 0.48 -8.27 -5.56
C CYS A 212 0.31 -9.78 -5.33
N CYS A 213 1.40 -10.55 -5.27
CA CYS A 213 1.34 -11.98 -4.98
C CYS A 213 0.77 -12.27 -3.59
N THR A 214 1.12 -11.47 -2.57
CA THR A 214 0.55 -11.55 -1.23
C THR A 214 -0.96 -11.29 -1.25
N VAL A 215 -1.41 -10.27 -2.00
CA VAL A 215 -2.84 -9.96 -2.15
C VAL A 215 -3.57 -11.10 -2.88
N PHE A 216 -3.06 -11.60 -4.00
CA PHE A 216 -3.64 -12.74 -4.69
C PHE A 216 -3.76 -13.98 -3.80
N LEU A 217 -2.71 -14.30 -3.03
CA LEU A 217 -2.74 -15.43 -2.10
C LEU A 217 -3.80 -15.23 -1.01
N SER A 218 -3.90 -14.03 -0.43
CA SER A 218 -4.93 -13.69 0.55
C SER A 218 -6.33 -13.86 -0.05
N THR A 219 -6.58 -13.29 -1.24
CA THR A 219 -7.86 -13.40 -1.96
C THR A 219 -8.22 -14.84 -2.31
N ILE A 220 -7.26 -15.65 -2.76
CA ILE A 220 -7.48 -17.07 -3.06
C ILE A 220 -7.84 -17.85 -1.79
N LEU A 221 -7.15 -17.63 -0.68
CA LEU A 221 -7.47 -18.28 0.60
C LEU A 221 -8.84 -17.87 1.13
N TYR A 222 -9.18 -16.59 1.00
CA TYR A 222 -10.50 -16.07 1.37
C TYR A 222 -11.60 -16.66 0.48
N GLY A 223 -11.41 -16.68 -0.84
CA GLY A 223 -12.35 -17.30 -1.78
C GLY A 223 -12.52 -18.81 -1.54
N ALA A 224 -11.42 -19.52 -1.29
CA ALA A 224 -11.44 -20.95 -0.98
C ALA A 224 -12.20 -21.26 0.32
N SER A 225 -12.28 -20.32 1.26
CA SER A 225 -13.03 -20.50 2.50
C SER A 225 -14.53 -20.77 2.26
N PHE A 226 -15.09 -20.29 1.13
CA PHE A 226 -16.51 -20.52 0.78
C PHE A 226 -16.79 -21.91 0.21
N ALA A 227 -15.76 -22.67 -0.15
CA ALA A 227 -15.92 -24.06 -0.61
C ALA A 227 -16.20 -25.04 0.55
N PHE A 228 -16.02 -24.60 1.81
CA PHE A 228 -16.20 -25.45 2.98
C PHE A 228 -17.51 -25.12 3.69
N ALA A 229 -18.42 -26.12 3.78
CA ALA A 229 -19.64 -26.01 4.58
C ALA A 229 -19.37 -26.04 6.09
N ASP A 230 -18.19 -26.55 6.50
CA ASP A 230 -17.76 -26.57 7.90
C ASP A 230 -17.27 -25.18 8.33
N ILE A 231 -18.04 -24.54 9.22
CA ILE A 231 -17.74 -23.22 9.82
C ILE A 231 -16.31 -23.19 10.38
N ARG A 232 -15.81 -24.30 10.93
CA ARG A 232 -14.46 -24.36 11.52
C ARG A 232 -13.39 -24.12 10.47
N LYS A 233 -13.50 -24.83 9.33
CA LYS A 233 -12.56 -24.72 8.22
C LYS A 233 -12.66 -23.35 7.56
N HIS A 234 -13.88 -22.84 7.41
CA HIS A 234 -14.14 -21.50 6.91
C HIS A 234 -13.40 -20.44 7.73
N VAL A 235 -13.61 -20.40 9.06
CA VAL A 235 -12.99 -19.39 9.93
C VAL A 235 -11.45 -19.52 9.95
N VAL A 236 -10.91 -20.73 9.93
CA VAL A 236 -9.45 -20.94 9.87
C VAL A 236 -8.85 -20.41 8.57
N LEU A 237 -9.48 -20.67 7.42
CA LEU A 237 -9.02 -20.14 6.12
C LEU A 237 -9.15 -18.63 6.05
N VAL A 238 -10.23 -18.06 6.58
CA VAL A 238 -10.41 -16.62 6.69
C VAL A 238 -9.31 -16.02 7.58
N ALA A 239 -9.02 -16.58 8.75
CA ALA A 239 -7.93 -16.13 9.61
C ALA A 239 -6.55 -16.25 8.91
N SER A 240 -6.36 -17.31 8.12
CA SER A 240 -5.13 -17.52 7.34
C SER A 240 -4.98 -16.49 6.23
N SER A 241 -6.06 -16.15 5.51
CA SER A 241 -6.07 -15.08 4.50
C SER A 241 -5.67 -13.73 5.10
N GLN A 242 -6.16 -13.44 6.31
CA GLN A 242 -5.86 -12.23 7.06
C GLN A 242 -4.41 -12.21 7.58
N ALA A 243 -3.88 -13.36 7.99
CA ALA A 243 -2.47 -13.48 8.38
C ALA A 243 -1.53 -13.20 7.20
N VAL A 244 -1.87 -13.65 5.99
CA VAL A 244 -1.13 -13.30 4.77
C VAL A 244 -1.20 -11.78 4.51
N LEU A 245 -2.37 -11.17 4.70
CA LEU A 245 -2.57 -9.73 4.49
C LEU A 245 -1.69 -8.87 5.42
N VAL A 246 -1.35 -9.34 6.63
CA VAL A 246 -0.46 -8.61 7.57
C VAL A 246 0.94 -8.37 7.01
N VAL A 247 1.37 -9.19 6.06
CA VAL A 247 2.68 -9.08 5.40
C VAL A 247 2.70 -7.91 4.41
N LEU A 248 1.54 -7.52 3.86
CA LEU A 248 1.40 -6.47 2.86
C LEU A 248 2.00 -5.10 3.30
N PRO A 249 1.64 -4.52 4.46
CA PRO A 249 2.24 -3.27 4.91
C PRO A 249 3.74 -3.39 5.18
N MET A 250 4.23 -4.57 5.57
CA MET A 250 5.67 -4.82 5.74
C MET A 250 6.40 -4.75 4.40
N ILE A 251 5.82 -5.31 3.32
CA ILE A 251 6.37 -5.22 1.97
C ILE A 251 6.39 -3.77 1.48
N GLN A 252 5.29 -3.03 1.67
CA GLN A 252 5.21 -1.61 1.30
C GLN A 252 6.20 -0.75 2.08
N PHE A 253 6.37 -1.02 3.37
CA PHE A 253 7.38 -0.37 4.19
C PHE A 253 8.79 -0.70 3.72
N ARG A 254 9.08 -1.97 3.40
CA ARG A 254 10.37 -2.39 2.84
C ARG A 254 10.67 -1.67 1.53
N MET A 255 9.70 -1.57 0.62
CA MET A 255 9.84 -0.80 -0.63
C MET A 255 10.25 0.64 -0.33
N LYS A 256 9.58 1.28 0.64
CA LYS A 256 9.89 2.65 1.05
C LYS A 256 11.31 2.77 1.59
N VAL A 257 11.74 1.86 2.47
CA VAL A 257 13.09 1.87 3.06
C VAL A 257 14.16 1.68 1.99
N LEU A 258 13.97 0.75 1.05
CA LEU A 258 14.93 0.50 -0.04
C LEU A 258 15.06 1.72 -0.96
N LEU A 259 13.95 2.31 -1.38
CA LEU A 259 13.96 3.54 -2.18
C LEU A 259 14.63 4.71 -1.46
N PHE A 260 14.45 4.79 -0.14
CA PHE A 260 15.10 5.80 0.67
C PHE A 260 16.62 5.62 0.72
N LYS A 261 17.11 4.38 0.83
CA LYS A 261 18.55 4.06 0.81
C LYS A 261 19.20 4.42 -0.53
N ILE A 262 18.56 4.06 -1.64
CA ILE A 262 19.07 4.36 -2.99
C ILE A 262 19.25 5.88 -3.16
N ARG A 263 18.21 6.67 -2.82
CA ARG A 263 18.28 8.14 -2.89
C ARG A 263 19.32 8.77 -1.98
N GLY A 264 19.55 8.17 -0.81
CA GLY A 264 20.60 8.61 0.11
C GLY A 264 22.00 8.43 -0.49
N MET A 265 22.25 7.31 -1.16
CA MET A 265 23.54 7.04 -1.82
C MET A 265 23.82 8.03 -2.96
N ASP A 266 22.80 8.39 -3.74
CA ASP A 266 22.93 9.37 -4.83
C ASP A 266 23.30 10.76 -4.30
N SER A 267 22.78 11.16 -3.14
CA SER A 267 23.11 12.46 -2.55
C SER A 267 24.57 12.54 -2.07
N ILE A 268 25.12 11.42 -1.56
CA ILE A 268 26.50 11.36 -1.06
C ILE A 268 27.50 11.35 -2.23
N SER A 269 27.20 10.64 -3.32
CA SER A 269 28.11 10.56 -4.47
C SER A 269 28.30 11.91 -5.16
N ILE A 270 27.26 12.74 -5.23
CA ILE A 270 27.32 14.10 -5.77
C ILE A 270 28.20 15.00 -4.90
N ASP A 271 28.10 14.89 -3.58
CA ASP A 271 28.87 15.73 -2.65
C ASP A 271 30.37 15.39 -2.69
N VAL A 272 30.72 14.10 -2.73
CA VAL A 272 32.11 13.65 -2.89
C VAL A 272 32.69 14.08 -4.23
N GLY A 273 31.93 13.97 -5.32
CA GLY A 273 32.37 14.44 -6.65
C GLY A 273 32.63 15.94 -6.70
N THR A 274 31.78 16.73 -6.04
CA THR A 274 31.93 18.19 -5.96
C THR A 274 33.14 18.59 -5.12
N LYS A 275 33.33 17.94 -3.97
CA LYS A 275 34.47 18.18 -3.09
C LYS A 275 35.80 17.79 -3.74
N ASN A 276 35.83 16.68 -4.48
CA ASN A 276 37.03 16.24 -5.21
C ASN A 276 37.38 17.19 -6.37
N ARG A 277 36.41 17.78 -7.08
CA ARG A 277 36.68 18.80 -8.10
C ARG A 277 37.22 20.11 -7.51
N ILE A 278 36.79 20.48 -6.30
CA ILE A 278 37.33 21.65 -5.59
C ILE A 278 38.77 21.37 -5.12
N LEU A 279 39.05 20.14 -4.68
CA LEU A 279 40.38 19.77 -4.16
C LEU A 279 41.39 19.40 -5.25
N SER A 280 40.96 18.97 -6.43
CA SER A 280 41.86 18.58 -7.52
C SER A 280 42.57 19.76 -8.18
N GLY A 281 42.34 21.00 -7.73
CA GLY A 281 43.16 22.14 -8.13
C GLY A 281 43.17 22.37 -9.64
N ASP A 282 42.13 21.94 -10.35
CA ASP A 282 41.88 22.34 -11.73
C ASP A 282 41.45 23.80 -11.67
N GLY A 283 42.46 24.66 -11.59
CA GLY A 283 42.37 26.10 -11.54
C GLY A 283 41.80 26.61 -12.84
N MET A 284 40.47 26.62 -12.95
CA MET A 284 39.80 27.55 -13.86
C MET A 284 39.74 28.91 -13.18
N ASP A 285 40.67 29.76 -13.61
CA ASP A 285 40.58 31.23 -13.68
C ASP A 285 39.33 31.83 -13.04
N ALA A 286 39.41 32.04 -11.72
CA ALA A 286 38.38 32.66 -10.89
C ALA A 286 38.22 34.18 -11.14
N LYS A 287 38.43 34.66 -12.38
CA LYS A 287 38.42 36.09 -12.72
C LYS A 287 37.29 36.59 -13.62
N LEU A 288 36.37 35.76 -14.10
CA LEU A 288 35.35 36.26 -15.06
C LEU A 288 33.89 35.93 -14.82
N PHE A 289 33.53 35.20 -13.76
CA PHE A 289 32.12 35.01 -13.44
C PHE A 289 31.77 35.62 -12.08
N GLY A 290 31.19 36.82 -12.15
CA GLY A 290 30.46 37.44 -11.05
C GLY A 290 29.44 36.45 -10.50
N VAL A 291 29.76 35.91 -9.32
CA VAL A 291 28.94 34.99 -8.56
C VAL A 291 27.68 35.72 -8.12
N ARG A 292 26.64 35.71 -8.98
CA ARG A 292 25.26 35.84 -8.53
C ARG A 292 25.00 34.63 -7.64
N ARG A 293 24.93 34.86 -6.34
CA ARG A 293 24.39 33.91 -5.37
C ARG A 293 23.08 33.37 -5.94
N PHE A 294 23.04 32.09 -6.29
CA PHE A 294 21.79 31.40 -6.55
C PHE A 294 21.02 31.34 -5.23
N SER A 295 20.17 32.34 -5.04
CA SER A 295 18.96 32.18 -4.25
C SER A 295 18.22 30.98 -4.84
N THR A 296 18.08 29.93 -4.05
CA THR A 296 17.18 28.81 -4.29
C THR A 296 15.74 29.31 -4.27
N GLN A 297 15.34 30.09 -5.27
CA GLN A 297 13.94 30.31 -5.54
C GLN A 297 13.36 29.03 -6.17
N PRO A 298 12.18 28.59 -5.72
CA PRO A 298 11.50 27.45 -6.32
C PRO A 298 11.20 27.76 -7.79
N VAL A 299 11.58 26.83 -8.67
CA VAL A 299 11.28 26.86 -10.10
C VAL A 299 9.76 26.91 -10.29
N ARG A 300 9.20 28.12 -10.47
CA ARG A 300 7.85 28.31 -11.01
C ARG A 300 7.91 28.00 -12.49
N TYR A 301 7.35 26.87 -12.90
CA TYR A 301 7.03 26.63 -14.30
C TYR A 301 5.91 27.59 -14.71
N SER A 302 6.23 28.69 -15.39
CA SER A 302 5.24 29.46 -16.13
C SER A 302 4.98 28.76 -17.45
N VAL A 303 3.80 28.13 -17.58
CA VAL A 303 3.30 27.66 -18.87
C VAL A 303 2.87 28.88 -19.67
N THR A 304 3.75 29.37 -20.54
CA THR A 304 3.37 30.34 -21.58
C THR A 304 2.62 29.60 -22.69
N ASN A 305 1.31 29.82 -22.76
CA ASN A 305 0.52 29.57 -23.95
C ASN A 305 1.08 30.40 -25.12
N LYS A 306 1.51 29.74 -26.19
CA LYS A 306 1.55 30.34 -27.53
C LYS A 306 0.58 29.57 -28.42
N THR A 307 -0.51 30.26 -28.71
CA THR A 307 -1.35 30.13 -29.90
C THR A 307 -0.49 30.04 -31.16
N SER A 308 -0.74 29.02 -31.99
CA SER A 308 -0.43 29.05 -33.41
C SER A 308 -1.74 28.94 -34.19
N THR A 309 -2.07 30.04 -34.83
CA THR A 309 -3.00 30.20 -35.94
C THR A 309 -2.73 29.19 -37.05
N LEU A 310 -3.78 28.47 -37.46
CA LEU A 310 -4.21 28.23 -38.84
C LEU A 310 -5.68 27.80 -38.81
#